data_AF-A0AB37STW3-F1
#
_entry.id   AF-A0AB37STW3-F1
#
_cell.length_a   1.000
_cell.length_b   1.000
_cell.length_c   1.000
_cell.angle_alpha   90.00
_cell.angle_beta   90.00
_cell.angle_gamma   90.00
#
_symmetry.space_group_name_H-M   'P 1'
#
loop_
_entity.id
_entity.type
_entity.pdbx_description
1 polymer ?
#
loop_
_entity_poly.entity_id
_entity_poly.type
_entity_poly.pdbx_seq_one_letter_code
_entity_poly.pdbx_strand_id
1 'polypeptide(L)'
;MTATTSSSAATATPSPLADATRDEASLRRFLHGLPGVDQVGVEQRAAGLGTRSIKKAAKLWAIDTAISMVDLTTLEGADTRGKVRALAAKAMRPDPERPDTPRVAAVCVYPDMVETAVEALRGTGIHVASVATGFPAGRTSREIKLADTKIAVDAGAAEIDMVIDRGAFLEGRYLEVFEEIQAIKAACGGAHLKVILETGELATYDNVRRASWLALLAGGDFIKTSTGKVSPAATLPVTHVMLQAVRDWFVQTGELRGVKPAGGIRTTKDAIKYLVAVHEVAGEQWLTPDLFRFGASSLLNDLLLQRRTQADGHYSGPDYVTVD
;
A
#
# COMPACT_ATOMS: atom_id res chain seq x y z
N MET A 1 -33.53 -16.87 15.47
CA MET A 1 -33.30 -15.52 14.93
C MET A 1 -32.35 -15.67 13.76
N THR A 2 -32.89 -15.50 12.55
CA THR A 2 -32.23 -15.69 11.26
C THR A 2 -31.15 -14.64 11.06
N ALA A 3 -29.90 -15.09 10.89
CA ALA A 3 -28.77 -14.24 10.55
C ALA A 3 -28.86 -13.85 9.07
N THR A 4 -29.04 -12.56 8.82
CA THR A 4 -29.07 -11.96 7.48
C THR A 4 -27.64 -11.88 6.96
N THR A 5 -27.29 -12.72 6.00
CA THR A 5 -26.06 -12.62 5.21
C THR A 5 -26.15 -11.41 4.29
N SER A 6 -25.37 -10.37 4.56
CA SER A 6 -25.22 -9.24 3.62
C SER A 6 -24.31 -9.66 2.47
N SER A 7 -24.91 -9.84 1.30
CA SER A 7 -24.23 -10.02 0.02
C SER A 7 -23.34 -8.80 -0.27
N SER A 8 -22.02 -9.02 -0.37
CA SER A 8 -21.07 -8.06 -0.92
C SER A 8 -21.38 -7.85 -2.40
N ALA A 9 -22.02 -6.73 -2.72
CA ALA A 9 -22.18 -6.29 -4.09
C ALA A 9 -20.81 -5.78 -4.59
N ALA A 10 -20.37 -6.27 -5.74
CA ALA A 10 -19.25 -5.67 -6.46
C ALA A 10 -19.52 -4.16 -6.59
N THR A 11 -18.66 -3.33 -6.02
CA THR A 11 -18.79 -1.88 -6.06
C THR A 11 -18.71 -1.42 -7.51
N ALA A 12 -19.85 -1.16 -8.11
CA ALA A 12 -19.95 -0.50 -9.40
C ALA A 12 -19.22 0.86 -9.32
N THR A 13 -18.53 1.24 -10.40
CA THR A 13 -17.90 2.56 -10.51
C THR A 13 -18.93 3.63 -10.15
N PRO A 14 -18.62 4.61 -9.27
CA PRO A 14 -19.59 5.59 -8.81
C PRO A 14 -20.32 6.26 -9.98
N SER A 15 -21.62 6.50 -9.82
CA SER A 15 -22.51 7.02 -10.87
C SER A 15 -21.96 8.20 -11.70
N PRO A 16 -21.23 9.20 -11.16
CA PRO A 16 -20.69 10.29 -11.98
C PRO A 16 -19.51 9.89 -12.88
N LEU A 17 -18.89 8.73 -12.64
CA LEU A 17 -17.70 8.25 -13.36
C LEU A 17 -17.99 7.02 -14.24
N ALA A 18 -19.20 6.46 -14.21
CA ALA A 18 -19.55 5.28 -14.99
C ALA A 18 -19.37 5.47 -16.51
N ASP A 19 -19.59 6.69 -17.01
CA ASP A 19 -19.36 7.02 -18.43
C ASP A 19 -17.88 6.98 -18.82
N ALA A 20 -16.97 7.23 -17.87
CA ALA A 20 -15.54 7.20 -18.13
C ALA A 20 -15.03 5.79 -18.42
N THR A 21 -15.73 4.73 -17.97
CA THR A 21 -15.25 3.35 -18.05
C THR A 21 -16.02 2.50 -19.06
N ARG A 22 -16.82 3.11 -19.92
CA ARG A 22 -17.72 2.38 -20.85
C ARG A 22 -16.97 1.63 -21.96
N ASP A 23 -15.89 2.24 -22.45
CA ASP A 23 -15.06 1.73 -23.54
C ASP A 23 -13.66 2.38 -23.50
N GLU A 24 -12.73 1.86 -24.30
CA GLU A 24 -11.34 2.35 -24.37
C GLU A 24 -11.27 3.83 -24.74
N ALA A 25 -12.14 4.32 -25.63
CA ALA A 25 -12.11 5.71 -26.08
C ALA A 25 -12.54 6.68 -24.97
N SER A 26 -13.56 6.31 -24.21
CA SER A 26 -14.08 7.05 -23.07
C SER A 26 -13.06 7.06 -21.93
N LEU A 27 -12.47 5.90 -21.62
CA LEU A 27 -11.44 5.78 -20.58
C LEU A 27 -10.19 6.56 -20.93
N ARG A 28 -9.70 6.43 -22.16
CA ARG A 28 -8.58 7.22 -22.66
C ARG A 28 -8.87 8.72 -22.58
N ARG A 29 -10.06 9.17 -23.01
CA ARG A 29 -10.45 10.59 -22.94
C ARG A 29 -10.44 11.09 -21.51
N PHE A 30 -10.97 10.31 -20.57
CA PHE A 30 -10.96 10.66 -19.16
C PHE A 30 -9.52 10.78 -18.62
N LEU A 31 -8.69 9.75 -18.82
CA LEU A 31 -7.31 9.71 -18.30
C LEU A 31 -6.43 10.81 -18.88
N HIS A 32 -6.56 11.12 -20.17
CA HIS A 32 -5.82 12.22 -20.79
C HIS A 32 -6.45 13.60 -20.54
N GLY A 33 -7.70 13.66 -20.08
CA GLY A 33 -8.38 14.87 -19.63
C GLY A 33 -8.06 15.26 -18.18
N LEU A 34 -7.41 14.38 -17.41
CA LEU A 34 -6.93 14.71 -16.07
C LEU A 34 -5.93 15.88 -16.14
N PRO A 35 -5.94 16.80 -15.16
CA PRO A 35 -4.98 17.90 -15.14
C PRO A 35 -3.55 17.36 -15.16
N GLY A 36 -2.68 18.02 -15.92
CA GLY A 36 -1.25 17.69 -15.94
C GLY A 36 -0.60 17.89 -14.57
N VAL A 37 0.51 17.19 -14.34
CA VAL A 37 1.31 17.35 -13.12
C VAL A 37 2.47 18.31 -13.37
N ASP A 38 2.51 19.41 -12.61
CA ASP A 38 3.70 20.27 -12.54
C ASP A 38 4.83 19.54 -11.82
N GLN A 39 5.77 19.00 -12.61
CA GLN A 39 6.93 18.26 -12.11
C GLN A 39 7.78 19.09 -11.14
N VAL A 40 8.08 20.35 -11.48
CA VAL A 40 8.94 21.20 -10.64
C VAL A 40 8.21 21.52 -9.34
N GLY A 41 6.92 21.86 -9.44
CA GLY A 41 6.07 22.14 -8.29
C GLY A 41 5.96 20.96 -7.32
N VAL A 42 5.73 19.74 -7.83
CA VAL A 42 5.60 18.55 -6.95
C VAL A 42 6.92 18.17 -6.28
N GLU A 43 8.04 18.28 -7.00
CA GLU A 43 9.37 18.01 -6.45
C GLU A 43 9.75 19.04 -5.36
N GLN A 44 9.54 20.33 -5.62
CA GLN A 44 9.77 21.39 -4.65
C GLN A 44 8.85 21.26 -3.42
N ARG A 45 7.56 20.93 -3.64
CA ARG A 45 6.62 20.72 -2.55
C ARG A 45 7.04 19.54 -1.68
N ALA A 46 7.37 18.40 -2.27
CA ALA A 46 7.85 17.23 -1.54
C ALA A 46 9.14 17.53 -0.76
N ALA A 47 10.10 18.23 -1.36
CA ALA A 47 11.32 18.65 -0.67
C ALA A 47 11.02 19.57 0.52
N GLY A 48 10.12 20.55 0.36
CA GLY A 48 9.73 21.50 1.40
C GLY A 48 8.98 20.86 2.57
N LEU A 49 8.19 19.81 2.34
CA LEU A 49 7.54 19.07 3.43
C LEU A 49 8.56 18.35 4.33
N GLY A 50 9.74 18.01 3.80
CA GLY A 50 10.79 17.30 4.52
C GLY A 50 11.67 18.15 5.44
N THR A 51 11.54 19.48 5.43
CA THR A 51 12.39 20.40 6.21
C THR A 51 11.79 20.82 7.56
N ARG A 52 10.51 20.51 7.80
CA ARG A 52 9.81 20.93 9.01
C ARG A 52 10.29 20.15 10.24
N SER A 53 10.77 20.87 11.25
CA SER A 53 11.10 20.29 12.56
C SER A 53 9.82 19.93 13.32
N ILE A 54 9.79 18.72 13.87
CA ILE A 54 8.66 18.23 14.68
C ILE A 54 9.06 18.25 16.16
N LYS A 55 8.18 18.80 17.01
CA LYS A 55 8.37 18.83 18.47
C LYS A 55 8.42 17.39 19.04
N LYS A 56 9.12 17.20 20.15
CA LYS A 56 9.34 15.87 20.77
C LYS A 56 8.06 15.03 20.90
N ALA A 57 7.00 15.57 21.49
CA ALA A 57 5.73 14.84 21.68
C ALA A 57 5.08 14.43 20.34
N ALA A 58 5.05 15.33 19.36
CA ALA A 58 4.55 15.03 18.03
C ALA A 58 5.43 13.99 17.28
N LYS A 59 6.72 13.91 17.62
CA LYS A 59 7.62 12.89 17.07
C LYS A 59 7.31 11.50 17.60
N LEU A 60 7.03 11.33 18.89
CA LEU A 60 6.64 10.03 19.46
C LEU A 60 5.30 9.56 18.86
N TRP A 61 4.30 10.45 18.80
CA TRP A 61 3.04 10.16 18.13
C TRP A 61 3.27 9.73 16.66
N ALA A 62 4.09 10.46 15.91
CA ALA A 62 4.36 10.13 14.51
C ALA A 62 5.08 8.78 14.35
N ILE A 63 5.97 8.41 15.28
CA ILE A 63 6.62 7.10 15.29
C ILE A 63 5.59 5.99 15.56
N ASP A 64 4.74 6.15 16.57
CA ASP A 64 3.73 5.16 16.93
C ASP A 64 2.69 4.99 15.80
N THR A 65 2.25 6.10 15.21
CA THR A 65 1.41 6.09 14.01
C THR A 65 2.10 5.36 12.86
N ALA A 66 3.37 5.66 12.58
CA ALA A 66 4.11 4.97 11.51
C ALA A 66 4.24 3.47 11.75
N ILE A 67 4.55 3.02 12.98
CA ILE A 67 4.59 1.60 13.36
C ILE A 67 3.24 0.95 13.06
N SER A 68 2.15 1.59 13.49
CA SER A 68 0.78 1.08 13.28
C SER A 68 0.38 0.95 11.82
N MET A 69 1.07 1.63 10.90
CA MET A 69 0.80 1.62 9.46
C MET A 69 1.75 0.70 8.67
N VAL A 70 2.67 -0.01 9.32
CA VAL A 70 3.60 -0.89 8.61
C VAL A 70 2.87 -2.13 8.08
N ASP A 71 3.08 -2.42 6.80
CA ASP A 71 2.91 -3.75 6.22
C ASP A 71 4.28 -4.44 6.28
N LEU A 72 4.49 -5.22 7.34
CA LEU A 72 5.77 -5.86 7.62
C LEU A 72 5.97 -7.00 6.63
N THR A 73 6.93 -6.84 5.73
CA THR A 73 6.99 -7.62 4.49
C THR A 73 8.21 -8.54 4.43
N THR A 74 8.00 -9.80 4.05
CA THR A 74 9.07 -10.68 3.54
C THR A 74 8.62 -11.28 2.21
N LEU A 75 9.44 -11.11 1.18
CA LEU A 75 9.17 -11.55 -0.19
C LEU A 75 10.47 -12.06 -0.83
N GLU A 76 11.16 -12.94 -0.12
CA GLU A 76 12.43 -13.53 -0.58
C GLU A 76 12.21 -14.97 -1.03
N GLY A 77 12.91 -15.40 -2.09
CA GLY A 77 12.79 -16.78 -2.59
C GLY A 77 13.28 -17.84 -1.60
N ALA A 78 14.00 -17.43 -0.55
CA ALA A 78 14.48 -18.28 0.54
C ALA A 78 13.55 -18.24 1.77
N ASP A 79 12.37 -17.63 1.67
CA ASP A 79 11.44 -17.56 2.80
C ASP A 79 10.99 -18.97 3.21
N THR A 80 10.91 -19.17 4.52
CA THR A 80 10.49 -20.43 5.13
C THR A 80 9.32 -20.17 6.08
N ARG A 81 8.54 -21.20 6.37
CA ARG A 81 7.49 -21.14 7.39
C ARG A 81 8.00 -20.65 8.74
N GLY A 82 9.24 -21.02 9.12
CA GLY A 82 9.88 -20.56 10.34
C GLY A 82 10.13 -19.05 10.34
N LYS A 83 10.66 -18.51 9.24
CA LYS A 83 10.86 -17.07 9.07
C LYS A 83 9.54 -16.30 9.10
N VAL A 84 8.50 -16.80 8.43
CA VAL A 84 7.16 -16.18 8.42
C VAL A 84 6.55 -16.14 9.83
N ARG A 85 6.72 -17.21 10.62
CA ARG A 85 6.30 -17.21 12.04
C ARG A 85 7.08 -16.22 12.89
N ALA A 86 8.39 -16.07 12.67
CA ALA A 86 9.19 -15.06 13.36
C ALA A 86 8.75 -13.63 12.99
N LEU A 87 8.49 -13.38 11.70
CA LEU A 87 7.95 -12.11 11.21
C LEU A 87 6.59 -11.80 11.85
N ALA A 88 5.70 -12.79 11.93
CA ALA A 88 4.40 -12.66 12.60
C ALA A 88 4.54 -12.37 14.11
N ALA A 89 5.47 -13.04 14.80
CA ALA A 89 5.76 -12.76 16.21
C ALA A 89 6.22 -11.30 16.42
N LYS A 90 7.10 -10.82 15.54
CA LYS A 90 7.54 -9.43 15.54
C LYS A 90 6.42 -8.45 15.21
N ALA A 91 5.54 -8.77 14.26
CA ALA A 91 4.37 -7.96 13.94
C ALA A 91 3.43 -7.76 15.15
N MET A 92 3.21 -8.82 15.93
CA MET A 92 2.37 -8.80 17.14
C MET A 92 3.00 -8.06 18.32
N ARG A 93 4.31 -8.18 18.47
CA ARG A 93 5.06 -7.57 19.57
C ARG A 93 6.39 -7.02 19.03
N PRO A 94 6.36 -5.86 18.36
CA PRO A 94 7.56 -5.31 17.73
C PRO A 94 8.69 -5.07 18.71
N ASP A 95 8.34 -4.67 19.93
CA ASP A 95 9.27 -4.48 21.04
C ASP A 95 8.83 -5.30 22.26
N PRO A 96 9.45 -6.46 22.53
CA PRO A 96 9.09 -7.31 23.66
C PRO A 96 9.29 -6.69 25.04
N GLU A 97 10.21 -5.74 25.17
CA GLU A 97 10.49 -5.04 26.43
C GLU A 97 9.57 -3.83 26.65
N ARG A 98 8.85 -3.39 25.59
CA ARG A 98 7.93 -2.25 25.63
C ARG A 98 6.55 -2.66 25.08
N PRO A 99 5.70 -3.31 25.91
CA PRO A 99 4.39 -3.83 25.48
C PRO A 99 3.41 -2.75 25.01
N ASP A 100 3.66 -1.48 25.30
CA ASP A 100 2.90 -0.32 24.82
C ASP A 100 3.21 0.05 23.36
N THR A 101 4.23 -0.57 22.76
CA THR A 101 4.57 -0.35 21.36
C THR A 101 3.44 -0.84 20.45
N PRO A 102 2.96 0.00 19.50
CA PRO A 102 1.89 -0.41 18.60
C PRO A 102 2.22 -1.66 17.81
N ARG A 103 1.20 -2.45 17.49
CA ARG A 103 1.31 -3.54 16.50
C ARG A 103 1.37 -2.96 15.10
N VAL A 104 1.94 -3.69 14.17
CA VAL A 104 1.89 -3.33 12.74
C VAL A 104 0.49 -3.59 12.15
N ALA A 105 0.17 -2.97 11.03
CA ALA A 105 -1.14 -3.13 10.39
C ALA A 105 -1.31 -4.52 9.76
N ALA A 106 -0.27 -4.98 9.06
CA ALA A 106 -0.31 -6.23 8.32
C ALA A 106 1.06 -6.91 8.24
N VAL A 107 1.04 -8.19 7.90
CA VAL A 107 2.20 -8.95 7.42
C VAL A 107 1.99 -9.28 5.95
N CYS A 108 2.98 -9.04 5.10
CA CYS A 108 2.92 -9.32 3.66
C CYS A 108 3.89 -10.43 3.24
N VAL A 109 3.36 -11.47 2.60
CA VAL A 109 4.08 -12.70 2.21
C VAL A 109 3.69 -13.20 0.81
N TYR A 110 4.42 -14.19 0.29
CA TYR A 110 4.02 -14.93 -0.91
C TYR A 110 2.77 -15.81 -0.67
N PRO A 111 2.01 -16.16 -1.74
CA PRO A 111 0.77 -16.93 -1.62
C PRO A 111 0.89 -18.26 -0.87
N ASP A 112 1.99 -18.99 -1.07
CA ASP A 112 2.24 -20.29 -0.43
C ASP A 112 2.52 -20.20 1.08
N MET A 113 2.82 -18.99 1.56
CA MET A 113 3.09 -18.70 2.97
C MET A 113 1.88 -18.11 3.71
N VAL A 114 0.78 -17.80 3.01
CA VAL A 114 -0.41 -17.16 3.59
C VAL A 114 -0.98 -17.99 4.74
N GLU A 115 -1.18 -19.29 4.54
CA GLU A 115 -1.75 -20.17 5.58
C GLU A 115 -0.90 -20.15 6.86
N THR A 116 0.44 -20.15 6.71
CA THR A 116 1.37 -20.07 7.85
C THR A 116 1.26 -18.73 8.58
N ALA A 117 1.13 -17.61 7.84
CA ALA A 117 0.96 -16.29 8.43
C ALA A 117 -0.40 -16.14 9.13
N VAL A 118 -1.48 -16.64 8.52
CA VAL A 118 -2.84 -16.62 9.09
C VAL A 118 -2.92 -17.46 10.36
N GLU A 119 -2.31 -18.65 10.37
CA GLU A 119 -2.21 -19.47 11.58
C GLU A 119 -1.50 -18.70 12.72
N ALA A 120 -0.35 -18.09 12.42
CA ALA A 120 0.46 -17.39 13.40
C ALA A 120 -0.18 -16.09 13.93
N LEU A 121 -1.02 -15.42 13.14
CA LEU A 121 -1.64 -14.13 13.47
C LEU A 121 -3.11 -14.25 13.91
N ARG A 122 -3.64 -15.47 14.07
CA ARG A 122 -5.03 -15.70 14.43
C ARG A 122 -5.41 -14.98 15.72
N GLY A 123 -6.51 -14.21 15.67
CA GLY A 123 -7.04 -13.50 16.83
C GLY A 123 -6.26 -12.23 17.24
N THR A 124 -5.28 -11.81 16.45
CA THR A 124 -4.43 -10.65 16.79
C THR A 124 -4.95 -9.32 16.27
N GLY A 125 -5.83 -9.35 15.27
CA GLY A 125 -6.30 -8.19 14.52
C GLY A 125 -5.34 -7.71 13.43
N ILE A 126 -4.15 -8.30 13.29
CA ILE A 126 -3.19 -7.96 12.22
C ILE A 126 -3.63 -8.64 10.92
N HIS A 127 -3.69 -7.88 9.83
CA HIS A 127 -4.07 -8.42 8.53
C HIS A 127 -2.94 -9.26 7.91
N VAL A 128 -3.31 -10.29 7.15
CA VAL A 128 -2.38 -10.99 6.27
C VAL A 128 -2.61 -10.49 4.85
N ALA A 129 -1.59 -9.85 4.30
CA ALA A 129 -1.52 -9.45 2.91
C ALA A 129 -0.71 -10.47 2.11
N SER A 130 -1.08 -10.69 0.85
CA SER A 130 -0.28 -11.49 -0.07
C SER A 130 -0.03 -10.76 -1.38
N VAL A 131 1.20 -10.84 -1.90
CA VAL A 131 1.40 -10.48 -3.31
C VAL A 131 0.83 -11.58 -4.19
N ALA A 132 0.22 -11.20 -5.30
CA ALA A 132 -0.35 -12.15 -6.25
C ALA A 132 -0.12 -11.67 -7.69
N THR A 133 -0.82 -12.27 -8.64
CA THR A 133 -0.87 -11.88 -10.06
C THR A 133 0.47 -12.01 -10.79
N GLY A 134 1.29 -13.01 -10.40
CA GLY A 134 2.60 -13.22 -11.04
C GLY A 134 3.65 -12.18 -10.62
N PHE A 135 3.59 -11.74 -9.35
CA PHE A 135 4.59 -10.86 -8.74
C PHE A 135 6.03 -11.40 -8.90
N PRO A 136 7.05 -10.53 -9.09
CA PRO A 136 6.97 -9.07 -9.17
C PRO A 136 6.72 -8.54 -10.58
N ALA A 137 6.80 -9.38 -11.62
CA ALA A 137 6.72 -8.94 -13.00
C ALA A 137 5.27 -8.60 -13.43
N GLY A 138 4.26 -9.28 -12.89
CA GLY A 138 2.88 -9.12 -13.37
C GLY A 138 2.68 -9.61 -14.81
N ARG A 139 3.63 -10.37 -15.36
CA ARG A 139 3.69 -10.81 -16.76
C ARG A 139 3.36 -12.30 -16.90
N THR A 140 2.11 -12.64 -16.57
CA THR A 140 1.53 -13.97 -16.71
C THR A 140 0.13 -13.85 -17.34
N SER A 141 -0.46 -14.97 -17.78
CA SER A 141 -1.81 -14.92 -18.34
C SER A 141 -2.85 -14.51 -17.29
N ARG A 142 -3.95 -13.89 -17.72
CA ARG A 142 -5.07 -13.52 -16.84
C ARG A 142 -5.60 -14.71 -16.04
N GLU A 143 -5.64 -15.89 -16.64
CA GLU A 143 -6.02 -17.14 -15.97
C GLU A 143 -5.11 -17.45 -14.78
N ILE A 144 -3.79 -17.40 -14.97
CA ILE A 144 -2.81 -17.62 -13.89
C ILE A 144 -2.97 -16.56 -12.81
N LYS A 145 -3.15 -15.29 -13.17
CA LYS A 145 -3.34 -14.19 -12.20
C LYS A 145 -4.58 -14.39 -11.33
N LEU A 146 -5.70 -14.84 -11.93
CA LEU A 146 -6.93 -15.14 -11.21
C LEU A 146 -6.77 -16.34 -10.28
N ALA A 147 -6.12 -17.41 -10.75
CA ALA A 147 -5.83 -18.59 -9.94
C ALA A 147 -4.93 -18.25 -8.74
N ASP A 148 -3.85 -17.49 -8.97
CA ASP A 148 -2.91 -17.02 -7.95
C ASP A 148 -3.61 -16.19 -6.87
N THR A 149 -4.47 -15.25 -7.29
CA THR A 149 -5.31 -14.45 -6.37
C THR A 149 -6.24 -15.34 -5.55
N LYS A 150 -6.92 -16.29 -6.20
CA LYS A 150 -7.84 -17.20 -5.52
C LYS A 150 -7.12 -18.11 -4.52
N ILE A 151 -5.92 -18.59 -4.83
CA ILE A 151 -5.09 -19.39 -3.92
C ILE A 151 -4.79 -18.58 -2.65
N ALA A 152 -4.36 -17.32 -2.78
CA ALA A 152 -4.06 -16.47 -1.64
C ALA A 152 -5.31 -16.18 -0.78
N VAL A 153 -6.45 -15.86 -1.41
CA VAL A 153 -7.72 -15.60 -0.72
C VAL A 153 -8.25 -16.85 -0.02
N ASP A 154 -8.25 -18.00 -0.69
CA ASP A 154 -8.71 -19.27 -0.13
C ASP A 154 -7.82 -19.73 1.05
N ALA A 155 -6.53 -19.36 1.05
CA ALA A 155 -5.61 -19.55 2.17
C ALA A 155 -5.83 -18.56 3.34
N GLY A 156 -6.70 -17.57 3.18
CA GLY A 156 -7.11 -16.63 4.22
C GLY A 156 -6.46 -15.24 4.17
N ALA A 157 -5.84 -14.85 3.05
CA ALA A 157 -5.34 -13.49 2.88
C ALA A 157 -6.52 -12.50 2.96
N ALA A 158 -6.40 -11.51 3.85
CA ALA A 158 -7.37 -10.42 3.99
C ALA A 158 -7.10 -9.30 2.97
N GLU A 159 -5.91 -9.26 2.40
CA GLU A 159 -5.50 -8.23 1.45
C GLU A 159 -4.64 -8.84 0.33
N ILE A 160 -4.85 -8.41 -0.91
CA ILE A 160 -4.10 -8.83 -2.10
C ILE A 160 -3.37 -7.63 -2.69
N ASP A 161 -2.07 -7.75 -2.91
CA ASP A 161 -1.23 -6.77 -3.56
C ASP A 161 -0.97 -7.23 -5.02
N MET A 162 -1.74 -6.72 -5.98
CA MET A 162 -1.62 -7.06 -7.42
C MET A 162 -0.65 -6.13 -8.16
N VAL A 163 -0.04 -6.58 -9.25
CA VAL A 163 0.80 -5.74 -10.14
C VAL A 163 0.09 -5.53 -11.47
N ILE A 164 -0.04 -4.27 -11.91
CA ILE A 164 -0.66 -3.97 -13.21
C ILE A 164 0.21 -4.43 -14.39
N ASP A 165 -0.40 -4.69 -15.54
CA ASP A 165 0.34 -4.81 -16.80
C ASP A 165 0.85 -3.43 -17.26
N ARG A 166 2.07 -3.10 -16.84
CA ARG A 166 2.80 -1.88 -17.25
C ARG A 166 2.94 -1.76 -18.77
N GLY A 167 3.16 -2.87 -19.47
CA GLY A 167 3.33 -2.88 -20.92
C GLY A 167 2.06 -2.43 -21.63
N ALA A 168 0.92 -3.02 -21.26
CA ALA A 168 -0.38 -2.58 -21.76
C ALA A 168 -0.68 -1.11 -21.43
N PHE A 169 -0.38 -0.68 -20.20
CA PHE A 169 -0.55 0.71 -19.79
C PHE A 169 0.30 1.69 -20.64
N LEU A 170 1.59 1.39 -20.84
CA LEU A 170 2.52 2.24 -21.59
C LEU A 170 2.23 2.23 -23.10
N GLU A 171 1.69 1.13 -23.63
CA GLU A 171 1.19 1.03 -25.00
C GLU A 171 -0.19 1.71 -25.17
N GLY A 172 -0.77 2.21 -24.07
CA GLY A 172 -2.02 2.97 -24.07
C GLY A 172 -3.25 2.12 -24.29
N ARG A 173 -3.19 0.83 -23.93
CA ARG A 173 -4.33 -0.12 -23.81
C ARG A 173 -4.89 -0.05 -22.40
N TYR A 174 -5.61 1.01 -22.09
CA TYR A 174 -6.04 1.28 -20.72
C TYR A 174 -7.20 0.38 -20.29
N LEU A 175 -8.10 0.03 -21.21
CA LEU A 175 -9.24 -0.84 -20.90
C LEU A 175 -8.77 -2.25 -20.53
N GLU A 176 -7.71 -2.77 -21.17
CA GLU A 176 -7.13 -4.07 -20.84
C GLU A 176 -6.64 -4.11 -19.38
N VAL A 177 -5.92 -3.06 -18.94
CA VAL A 177 -5.46 -2.93 -17.55
C VAL A 177 -6.62 -2.77 -16.58
N PHE A 178 -7.62 -1.96 -16.96
CA PHE A 178 -8.82 -1.73 -16.17
C PHE A 178 -9.61 -3.02 -15.93
N GLU A 179 -9.90 -3.77 -16.99
CA GLU A 179 -10.65 -5.03 -16.94
C GLU A 179 -9.89 -6.12 -16.18
N GLU A 180 -8.55 -6.14 -16.27
CA GLU A 180 -7.73 -7.03 -15.44
C GLU A 180 -7.90 -6.70 -13.96
N ILE A 181 -7.76 -5.43 -13.55
CA ILE A 181 -7.94 -5.02 -12.15
C ILE A 181 -9.35 -5.35 -11.66
N GLN A 182 -10.39 -5.10 -12.46
CA GLN A 182 -11.77 -5.45 -12.09
C GLN A 182 -11.95 -6.95 -11.87
N ALA A 183 -11.36 -7.79 -12.73
CA ALA A 183 -11.45 -9.24 -12.59
C ALA A 183 -10.71 -9.75 -11.35
N ILE A 184 -9.53 -9.19 -11.06
CA ILE A 184 -8.80 -9.50 -9.84
C ILE A 184 -9.57 -9.01 -8.60
N LYS A 185 -10.19 -7.82 -8.64
CA LYS A 185 -11.05 -7.32 -7.56
C LYS A 185 -12.24 -8.22 -7.30
N ALA A 186 -12.88 -8.73 -8.37
CA ALA A 186 -13.95 -9.71 -8.23
C ALA A 186 -13.44 -11.02 -7.61
N ALA A 187 -12.26 -11.50 -8.01
CA ALA A 187 -11.64 -12.70 -7.44
C ALA A 187 -11.20 -12.53 -5.97
N CYS A 188 -10.94 -11.29 -5.52
CA CYS A 188 -10.64 -10.99 -4.12
C CYS A 188 -11.84 -11.22 -3.19
N GLY A 189 -13.07 -11.15 -3.71
CA GLY A 189 -14.28 -11.20 -2.89
C GLY A 189 -14.26 -10.12 -1.81
N GLY A 190 -14.22 -10.54 -0.54
CA GLY A 190 -14.15 -9.62 0.61
C GLY A 190 -12.75 -9.08 0.93
N ALA A 191 -11.68 -9.62 0.33
CA ALA A 191 -10.33 -9.15 0.57
C ALA A 191 -10.09 -7.77 -0.08
N HIS A 192 -9.30 -6.93 0.59
CA HIS A 192 -8.89 -5.63 0.02
C HIS A 192 -7.88 -5.83 -1.11
N LEU A 193 -8.06 -5.10 -2.21
CA LEU A 193 -7.14 -5.07 -3.33
C LEU A 193 -6.25 -3.82 -3.28
N LYS A 194 -4.94 -4.03 -3.17
CA LYS A 194 -3.92 -2.99 -3.34
C LYS A 194 -3.30 -3.14 -4.72
N VAL A 195 -3.43 -2.11 -5.55
CA VAL A 195 -2.95 -2.13 -6.93
C VAL A 195 -1.56 -1.50 -7.01
N ILE A 196 -0.54 -2.32 -7.24
CA ILE A 196 0.84 -1.88 -7.47
C ILE A 196 0.96 -1.33 -8.88
N LEU A 197 1.27 -0.04 -8.98
CA LEU A 197 1.42 0.67 -10.24
C LEU A 197 2.82 0.53 -10.85
N GLU A 198 3.80 0.11 -10.02
CA GLU A 198 5.24 0.18 -10.28
C GLU A 198 5.67 1.52 -10.88
N THR A 199 5.45 2.57 -10.10
CA THR A 199 5.63 3.97 -10.51
C THR A 199 7.02 4.31 -11.02
N GLY A 200 8.05 3.55 -10.64
CA GLY A 200 9.43 3.71 -11.14
C GLY A 200 9.58 3.44 -12.64
N GLU A 201 8.63 2.72 -13.24
CA GLU A 201 8.65 2.36 -14.68
C GLU A 201 7.58 3.09 -15.50
N LEU A 202 6.76 3.94 -14.86
CA LEU A 202 5.71 4.72 -15.54
C LEU A 202 6.24 5.99 -16.22
N ALA A 203 7.53 6.28 -16.09
CA ALA A 203 8.30 7.38 -16.69
C ALA A 203 7.91 8.82 -16.26
N THR A 204 6.62 9.15 -16.12
CA THR A 204 6.17 10.52 -15.82
C THR A 204 5.16 10.59 -14.68
N TYR A 205 5.09 11.74 -14.00
CA TYR A 205 4.07 11.95 -12.97
C TYR A 205 2.64 11.97 -13.53
N ASP A 206 2.45 12.39 -14.79
CA ASP A 206 1.15 12.28 -15.46
C ASP A 206 0.71 10.82 -15.58
N ASN A 207 1.64 9.92 -15.93
CA ASN A 207 1.35 8.49 -15.99
C ASN A 207 1.08 7.90 -14.61
N VAL A 208 1.79 8.34 -13.57
CA VAL A 208 1.46 7.98 -12.18
C VAL A 208 0.04 8.40 -11.82
N ARG A 209 -0.37 9.63 -12.16
CA ARG A 209 -1.73 10.13 -11.92
C ARG A 209 -2.77 9.31 -12.69
N ARG A 210 -2.54 9.04 -13.98
CA ARG A 210 -3.43 8.22 -14.82
C ARG A 210 -3.57 6.80 -14.30
N ALA A 211 -2.45 6.13 -13.98
CA ALA A 211 -2.47 4.77 -13.43
C ALA A 211 -3.19 4.72 -12.08
N SER A 212 -3.01 5.75 -11.24
CA SER A 212 -3.73 5.89 -9.97
C SER A 212 -5.25 5.96 -10.20
N TRP A 213 -5.70 6.88 -11.05
CA TRP A 213 -7.13 7.01 -11.37
C TRP A 213 -7.71 5.77 -12.05
N LEU A 214 -6.98 5.14 -12.96
CA LEU A 214 -7.39 3.89 -13.60
C LEU A 214 -7.62 2.79 -12.55
N ALA A 215 -6.68 2.63 -11.60
CA ALA A 215 -6.81 1.64 -10.53
C ALA A 215 -8.00 1.92 -9.59
N LEU A 216 -8.24 3.20 -9.26
CA LEU A 216 -9.40 3.60 -8.44
C LEU A 216 -10.72 3.35 -9.17
N LEU A 217 -10.83 3.72 -10.44
CA LEU A 217 -12.00 3.45 -11.29
C LEU A 217 -12.30 1.96 -11.40
N ALA A 218 -11.26 1.12 -11.46
CA ALA A 218 -11.37 -0.33 -11.52
C ALA A 218 -11.70 -1.01 -10.17
N GLY A 219 -11.82 -0.23 -9.09
CA GLY A 219 -12.24 -0.73 -7.78
C GLY A 219 -11.10 -1.12 -6.83
N GLY A 220 -9.87 -0.67 -7.08
CA GLY A 220 -8.77 -0.82 -6.13
C GLY A 220 -9.07 -0.12 -4.80
N ASP A 221 -8.86 -0.80 -3.67
CA ASP A 221 -9.04 -0.22 -2.34
C ASP A 221 -7.84 0.62 -1.93
N PHE A 222 -6.65 0.22 -2.39
CA PHE A 222 -5.42 0.98 -2.27
C PHE A 222 -4.72 1.12 -3.62
N ILE A 223 -4.05 2.24 -3.82
CA ILE A 223 -3.01 2.38 -4.84
C ILE A 223 -1.63 2.27 -4.17
N LYS A 224 -0.76 1.42 -4.71
CA LYS A 224 0.55 1.09 -4.17
C LYS A 224 1.65 1.50 -5.15
N THR A 225 2.72 2.13 -4.67
CA THR A 225 3.76 2.68 -5.55
C THR A 225 4.47 1.59 -6.33
N SER A 226 5.05 0.61 -5.62
CA SER A 226 6.11 -0.24 -6.16
C SER A 226 6.07 -1.66 -5.59
N THR A 227 6.65 -2.62 -6.30
CA THR A 227 6.87 -3.98 -5.81
C THR A 227 7.96 -4.04 -4.73
N GLY A 228 8.86 -3.04 -4.71
CA GLY A 228 10.07 -3.04 -3.90
C GLY A 228 11.22 -3.85 -4.51
N LYS A 229 11.04 -4.39 -5.72
CA LYS A 229 12.05 -5.16 -6.46
C LYS A 229 12.71 -4.35 -7.61
N VAL A 230 12.17 -3.18 -7.93
CA VAL A 230 12.70 -2.24 -8.95
C VAL A 230 13.14 -0.93 -8.28
N SER A 231 14.14 -0.25 -8.86
CA SER A 231 14.61 1.06 -8.44
C SER A 231 14.49 2.08 -9.60
N PRO A 232 14.00 3.32 -9.35
CA PRO A 232 13.54 3.84 -8.07
C PRO A 232 12.20 3.22 -7.63
N ALA A 233 12.07 2.93 -6.34
CA ALA A 233 10.83 2.44 -5.74
C ALA A 233 9.93 3.64 -5.32
N ALA A 234 9.43 3.67 -4.06
CA ALA A 234 8.68 4.81 -3.58
C ALA A 234 9.55 6.06 -3.45
N THR A 235 9.07 7.18 -4.00
CA THR A 235 9.59 8.52 -3.72
C THR A 235 8.47 9.41 -3.18
N LEU A 236 8.86 10.43 -2.42
CA LEU A 236 7.89 11.37 -1.84
C LEU A 236 7.13 12.17 -2.92
N PRO A 237 7.75 12.64 -4.03
CA PRO A 237 7.01 13.26 -5.13
C PRO A 237 5.97 12.33 -5.78
N VAL A 238 6.32 11.08 -6.06
CA VAL A 238 5.37 10.09 -6.60
C VAL A 238 4.20 9.89 -5.64
N THR A 239 4.50 9.70 -4.35
CA THR A 239 3.46 9.48 -3.33
C THR A 239 2.60 10.72 -3.15
N HIS A 240 3.16 11.92 -3.30
CA HIS A 240 2.40 13.17 -3.32
C HIS A 240 1.35 13.18 -4.44
N VAL A 241 1.70 12.75 -5.66
CA VAL A 241 0.75 12.62 -6.77
C VAL A 241 -0.34 11.60 -6.47
N MET A 242 0.01 10.47 -5.87
CA MET A 242 -0.96 9.44 -5.47
C MET A 242 -1.90 9.92 -4.35
N LEU A 243 -1.39 10.69 -3.38
CA LEU A 243 -2.20 11.32 -2.33
C LEU A 243 -3.19 12.35 -2.90
N GLN A 244 -2.78 13.11 -3.91
CA GLN A 244 -3.70 13.98 -4.65
C GLN A 244 -4.80 13.15 -5.33
N ALA A 245 -4.46 12.02 -5.95
CA ALA A 245 -5.45 11.18 -6.63
C ALA A 245 -6.52 10.63 -5.67
N VAL A 246 -6.16 10.12 -4.49
CA VAL A 246 -7.16 9.63 -3.51
C VAL A 246 -7.97 10.77 -2.87
N ARG A 247 -7.37 11.95 -2.68
CA ARG A 247 -8.11 13.14 -2.24
C ARG A 247 -9.15 13.54 -3.28
N ASP A 248 -8.72 13.67 -4.53
CA ASP A 248 -9.58 14.14 -5.63
C ASP A 248 -10.69 13.10 -5.90
N TRP A 249 -10.38 11.80 -5.76
CA TRP A 249 -11.38 10.73 -5.76
C TRP A 249 -12.43 10.91 -4.65
N PHE A 250 -12.00 11.15 -3.41
CA PHE A 250 -12.93 11.39 -2.29
C PHE A 250 -13.79 12.63 -2.53
N VAL A 251 -13.22 13.72 -3.04
CA VAL A 251 -13.97 14.94 -3.38
C VAL A 251 -15.05 14.66 -4.43
N GLN A 252 -14.79 13.80 -5.41
CA GLN A 252 -15.73 13.49 -6.48
C GLN A 252 -16.77 12.43 -6.12
N THR A 253 -16.43 11.48 -5.25
CA THR A 253 -17.23 10.26 -5.04
C THR A 253 -17.75 10.12 -3.61
N GLY A 254 -17.14 10.79 -2.63
CA GLY A 254 -17.36 10.57 -1.21
C GLY A 254 -16.72 9.29 -0.65
N GLU A 255 -16.04 8.49 -1.48
CA GLU A 255 -15.39 7.25 -1.05
C GLU A 255 -13.94 7.47 -0.65
N LEU A 256 -13.52 6.84 0.45
CA LEU A 256 -12.12 6.86 0.90
C LEU A 256 -11.36 5.69 0.26
N ARG A 257 -10.15 5.99 -0.23
CA ARG A 257 -9.24 5.01 -0.85
C ARG A 257 -7.84 5.20 -0.33
N GLY A 258 -7.11 4.11 -0.15
CA GLY A 258 -5.83 4.11 0.53
C GLY A 258 -4.62 4.33 -0.37
N VAL A 259 -3.50 4.74 0.23
CA VAL A 259 -2.19 4.85 -0.45
C VAL A 259 -1.15 4.04 0.31
N LYS A 260 -0.37 3.25 -0.43
CA LYS A 260 0.74 2.45 0.13
C LYS A 260 2.05 2.74 -0.61
N PRO A 261 2.90 3.65 -0.12
CA PRO A 261 4.29 3.68 -0.59
C PRO A 261 5.03 2.42 -0.14
N ALA A 262 5.78 1.82 -1.05
CA ALA A 262 6.56 0.61 -0.78
C ALA A 262 7.95 0.66 -1.43
N GLY A 263 8.95 0.17 -0.70
CA GLY A 263 10.35 0.11 -1.13
C GLY A 263 11.11 1.43 -0.93
N GLY A 264 12.34 1.35 -0.44
CA GLY A 264 13.25 2.49 -0.28
C GLY A 264 13.07 3.33 1.01
N ILE A 265 11.97 3.18 1.73
CA ILE A 265 11.71 3.88 3.00
C ILE A 265 12.33 3.08 4.15
N ARG A 266 13.46 3.55 4.68
CA ARG A 266 14.26 2.82 5.67
C ARG A 266 14.43 3.54 7.01
N THR A 267 14.11 4.83 7.06
CA THR A 267 14.33 5.66 8.25
C THR A 267 13.03 6.25 8.78
N THR A 268 12.97 6.40 10.10
CA THR A 268 11.94 7.12 10.85
C THR A 268 11.79 8.53 10.33
N LYS A 269 12.92 9.19 10.01
CA LYS A 269 12.89 10.54 9.43
C LYS A 269 12.12 10.54 8.12
N ASP A 270 12.36 9.58 7.24
CA ASP A 270 11.62 9.48 5.97
C ASP A 270 10.15 9.14 6.21
N ALA A 271 9.84 8.15 7.04
CA ALA A 271 8.45 7.80 7.38
C ALA A 271 7.66 9.03 7.89
N ILE A 272 8.27 9.83 8.76
CA ILE A 272 7.67 11.08 9.24
C ILE A 272 7.38 12.07 8.09
N LYS A 273 8.29 12.21 7.11
CA LYS A 273 8.03 13.07 5.93
C LYS A 273 6.80 12.61 5.15
N TYR A 274 6.62 11.28 5.01
CA TYR A 274 5.43 10.73 4.39
C TYR A 274 4.16 11.04 5.19
N LEU A 275 4.16 10.89 6.51
CA LEU A 275 3.00 11.27 7.34
C LEU A 275 2.65 12.76 7.23
N VAL A 276 3.66 13.64 7.19
CA VAL A 276 3.45 15.07 6.93
C VAL A 276 2.82 15.29 5.56
N ALA A 277 3.27 14.57 4.53
CA ALA A 277 2.66 14.65 3.20
C ALA A 277 1.22 14.12 3.18
N VAL A 278 0.92 13.03 3.89
CA VAL A 278 -0.46 12.53 4.03
C VAL A 278 -1.36 13.61 4.61
N HIS A 279 -0.97 14.18 5.75
CA HIS A 279 -1.73 15.24 6.42
C HIS A 279 -1.95 16.46 5.51
N GLU A 280 -0.90 16.94 4.85
CA GLU A 280 -0.93 18.19 4.07
C GLU A 280 -1.59 18.04 2.69
N VAL A 281 -1.63 16.82 2.14
CA VAL A 281 -2.10 16.59 0.77
C VAL A 281 -3.46 15.94 0.74
N ALA A 282 -3.65 14.84 1.47
CA ALA A 282 -4.91 14.09 1.49
C ALA A 282 -5.80 14.53 2.66
N GLY A 283 -5.19 14.75 3.84
CA GLY A 283 -5.87 15.21 5.05
C GLY A 283 -5.66 14.26 6.23
N GLU A 284 -6.00 14.74 7.42
CA GLU A 284 -5.83 14.02 8.69
C GLU A 284 -6.54 12.66 8.71
N GLN A 285 -7.70 12.53 8.06
CA GLN A 285 -8.46 11.28 8.01
C GLN A 285 -7.71 10.11 7.34
N TRP A 286 -6.67 10.39 6.53
CA TRP A 286 -5.81 9.34 5.95
C TRP A 286 -4.69 8.87 6.90
N LEU A 287 -4.52 9.50 8.06
CA LEU A 287 -3.53 9.08 9.07
C LEU A 287 -4.04 7.90 9.91
N THR A 288 -4.56 6.88 9.23
CA THR A 288 -4.98 5.60 9.82
C THR A 288 -4.41 4.43 9.02
N PRO A 289 -4.22 3.24 9.64
CA PRO A 289 -3.80 2.06 8.90
C PRO A 289 -4.81 1.65 7.82
N ASP A 290 -6.08 2.03 7.91
CA ASP A 290 -7.08 1.66 6.89
C ASP A 290 -6.93 2.45 5.58
N LEU A 291 -6.17 3.55 5.59
CA LEU A 291 -6.05 4.46 4.44
C LEU A 291 -4.61 4.81 4.08
N PHE A 292 -3.64 4.48 4.94
CA PHE A 292 -2.23 4.64 4.62
C PHE A 292 -1.38 3.52 5.18
N ARG A 293 -0.48 2.97 4.35
CA ARG A 293 0.42 1.88 4.75
C ARG A 293 1.85 2.13 4.28
N PHE A 294 2.84 1.70 5.08
CA PHE A 294 4.23 1.58 4.64
C PHE A 294 4.53 0.13 4.26
N GLY A 295 4.78 -0.15 2.98
CA GLY A 295 5.33 -1.43 2.56
C GLY A 295 6.83 -1.50 2.84
N ALA A 296 7.23 -2.18 3.92
CA ALA A 296 8.62 -2.19 4.36
C ALA A 296 9.06 -3.53 4.96
N SER A 297 10.30 -3.90 4.67
CA SER A 297 10.99 -5.04 5.30
C SER A 297 11.96 -4.62 6.41
N SER A 298 12.48 -3.39 6.39
CA SER A 298 13.51 -2.93 7.34
C SER A 298 13.19 -1.64 8.09
N LEU A 299 12.07 -0.97 7.79
CA LEU A 299 11.71 0.32 8.41
C LEU A 299 11.38 0.16 9.91
N LEU A 300 10.76 -0.96 10.27
CA LEU A 300 10.28 -1.20 11.63
C LEU A 300 11.42 -1.07 12.65
N ASN A 301 12.61 -1.61 12.34
CA ASN A 301 13.73 -1.55 13.29
C ASN A 301 14.17 -0.13 13.60
N ASP A 302 14.28 0.72 12.58
CA ASP A 302 14.65 2.11 12.81
C ASP A 302 13.56 2.86 13.61
N LEU A 303 12.27 2.59 13.34
CA LEU A 303 11.16 3.14 14.13
C LEU A 303 11.27 2.75 15.61
N LEU A 304 11.58 1.49 15.90
CA LEU A 304 11.74 1.00 17.28
C LEU A 304 12.93 1.65 17.99
N LEU A 305 14.08 1.76 17.31
CA LEU A 305 15.27 2.43 17.86
C LEU A 305 15.00 3.91 18.17
N GLN A 306 14.31 4.60 17.26
CA GLN A 306 13.96 6.00 17.46
C GLN A 306 12.89 6.18 18.54
N ARG A 307 11.91 5.25 18.64
CA ARG A 307 10.91 5.23 19.71
C ARG A 307 11.57 5.12 21.08
N ARG A 308 12.47 4.15 21.25
CA ARG A 308 13.28 3.97 22.47
C ARG A 308 14.07 5.22 22.81
N THR A 309 14.75 5.80 21.82
CA THR A 309 15.51 7.04 22.01
C THR A 309 14.64 8.20 22.48
N GLN A 310 13.40 8.32 21.98
CA GLN A 310 12.46 9.35 22.45
C GLN A 310 11.99 9.11 23.89
N ALA A 311 11.75 7.85 24.26
CA ALA A 311 11.28 7.45 25.58
C ALA A 311 12.38 7.57 26.65
N ASP A 312 13.58 7.05 26.37
CA ASP A 312 14.67 6.92 27.36
C ASP A 312 15.56 8.17 27.45
N GLY A 313 15.55 9.01 26.42
CA GLY A 313 16.35 10.24 26.39
C GLY A 313 17.84 10.03 26.06
N HIS A 314 18.26 8.81 25.73
CA HIS A 314 19.59 8.50 25.19
C HIS A 314 19.48 7.64 23.92
N TYR A 315 20.55 7.59 23.11
CA TYR A 315 20.57 6.78 21.89
C TYR A 315 20.43 5.29 22.21
N SER A 316 19.65 4.59 21.39
CA SER A 316 19.51 3.13 21.39
C SER A 316 20.35 2.52 20.25
N GLY A 317 20.69 1.23 20.38
CA GLY A 317 21.56 0.51 19.44
C GLY A 317 20.93 -0.77 18.87
N PRO A 318 21.53 -1.39 17.84
CA PRO A 318 20.96 -2.55 17.15
C PRO A 318 20.66 -3.75 18.06
N ASP A 319 21.42 -3.93 19.15
CA ASP A 319 21.25 -5.05 20.08
C ASP A 319 19.90 -5.06 20.82
N TYR A 320 19.15 -3.94 20.77
CA TYR A 320 17.84 -3.79 21.41
C TYR A 320 16.67 -4.13 20.49
N VAL A 321 16.92 -4.53 19.23
CA VAL A 321 15.88 -4.89 18.27
C VAL A 321 16.22 -6.20 17.56
N THR A 322 15.24 -7.08 17.42
CA THR A 322 15.42 -8.36 16.70
C THR A 322 15.72 -8.13 15.22
N VAL A 323 16.69 -8.85 14.66
CA VAL A 323 17.01 -8.82 13.21
C VAL A 323 15.87 -9.45 12.40
N ASP A 324 15.59 -8.89 11.22
CA ASP A 324 14.56 -9.36 10.27
C ASP A 324 14.95 -10.65 9.52
#